data_AF-A0A5C7PNW9-F1
#
_entry.id   AF-A0A5C7PNW9-F1
#
_cell.length_a   1.000
_cell.length_b   1.000
_cell.length_c   1.000
_cell.angle_alpha   90.00
_cell.angle_beta   90.00
_cell.angle_gamma   90.00
#
_symmetry.space_group_name_H-M   'P 1'
#
loop_
_entity.id
_entity.type
_entity.pdbx_description
1 polymer ?
#
loop_
_entity_poly.entity_id
_entity_poly.type
_entity_poly.pdbx_seq_one_letter_code
_entity_poly.pdbx_strand_id
1 'polypeptide(L)'
;LKAALPPKERRAVVLIDPSYETQSDDAAVVDALNEALKRFSTGVYLLWYPIVDAQRTKKMIKKIAALPLKNLLQVELLVREPTGVGMAGSGMLVINPPWSLAAAMQETLPWLVQQLAPSSGSYRVVSLVAED
;
A
#
# COMPACT_ATOMS: atom_id res chain seq x y z
N LEU A 1 -13.02 11.23 -0.04
CA LEU A 1 -11.89 11.62 -0.94
C LEU A 1 -12.27 12.72 -1.94
N LYS A 2 -13.28 12.52 -2.80
CA LYS A 2 -13.64 13.46 -3.90
C LYS A 2 -13.73 14.94 -3.52
N ALA A 3 -14.40 15.28 -2.43
CA ALA A 3 -14.65 16.67 -2.02
C ALA A 3 -13.41 17.37 -1.44
N ALA A 4 -12.39 16.61 -1.04
CA ALA A 4 -11.21 17.14 -0.35
C ALA A 4 -9.99 17.28 -1.27
N LEU A 5 -10.09 16.86 -2.55
CA LEU A 5 -8.98 16.82 -3.49
C LEU A 5 -9.30 17.63 -4.77
N PRO A 6 -8.36 18.47 -5.26
CA PRO A 6 -7.06 18.79 -4.65
C PRO A 6 -7.19 19.76 -3.45
N PRO A 7 -6.27 19.72 -2.47
CA PRO A 7 -6.21 20.72 -1.41
C PRO A 7 -5.71 22.07 -1.97
N LYS A 8 -6.00 23.18 -1.27
CA LYS A 8 -5.56 24.53 -1.69
C LYS A 8 -4.03 24.64 -1.75
N GLU A 9 -3.36 23.94 -0.85
CA GLU A 9 -1.91 23.89 -0.67
C GLU A 9 -1.21 23.09 -1.79
N ARG A 10 -1.97 22.33 -2.59
CA ARG A 10 -1.47 21.44 -3.67
C ARG A 10 -0.41 20.43 -3.22
N ARG A 11 -0.34 20.17 -1.91
CA ARG A 11 0.53 19.19 -1.26
C ARG A 11 -0.29 18.50 -0.18
N ALA A 12 -0.30 17.17 -0.19
CA ALA A 12 -1.01 16.38 0.81
C ALA A 12 -0.39 14.99 0.94
N VAL A 13 -0.53 14.43 2.14
CA VAL A 13 -0.47 13.00 2.41
C VAL A 13 -1.90 12.54 2.66
N VAL A 14 -2.34 11.53 1.93
CA VAL A 14 -3.68 10.95 2.04
C VAL A 14 -3.55 9.53 2.54
N LEU A 15 -4.03 9.25 3.75
CA LEU A 15 -4.12 7.91 4.29
C LEU A 15 -5.47 7.29 3.93
N ILE A 16 -5.46 6.06 3.42
CA ILE A 16 -6.62 5.25 3.09
C ILE A 16 -6.47 3.93 3.84
N ASP A 17 -7.37 3.70 4.78
CA ASP A 17 -7.33 2.56 5.71
C ASP A 17 -8.76 2.02 5.92
N PRO A 18 -9.28 1.22 4.96
CA PRO A 18 -10.60 0.62 5.09
C PRO A 18 -10.54 -0.67 5.92
N SER A 19 -11.70 -1.16 6.38
CA SER A 19 -11.77 -2.36 7.22
C SER A 19 -11.55 -3.69 6.48
N TYR A 20 -11.77 -3.75 5.16
CA TYR A 20 -11.67 -4.95 4.32
C TYR A 20 -12.60 -6.12 4.70
N GLU A 21 -13.72 -5.82 5.36
CA GLU A 21 -14.72 -6.79 5.78
C GLU A 21 -15.53 -7.35 4.60
N THR A 22 -15.69 -6.57 3.55
CA THR A 22 -16.48 -6.94 2.37
C THR A 22 -15.59 -7.16 1.16
N GLN A 23 -16.04 -8.02 0.23
CA GLN A 23 -15.35 -8.22 -1.03
C GLN A 23 -15.40 -6.97 -1.94
N SER A 24 -16.39 -6.10 -1.72
CA SER A 24 -16.51 -4.80 -2.40
C SER A 24 -15.44 -3.80 -1.99
N ASP A 25 -14.81 -3.95 -0.82
CA ASP A 25 -13.83 -2.98 -0.32
C ASP A 25 -12.61 -2.88 -1.23
N ASP A 26 -12.13 -4.01 -1.77
CA ASP A 26 -11.00 -4.05 -2.71
C ASP A 26 -11.32 -3.23 -3.98
N ALA A 27 -12.54 -3.32 -4.49
CA ALA A 27 -12.97 -2.59 -5.68
C ALA A 27 -13.14 -1.09 -5.37
N ALA A 28 -13.76 -0.77 -4.24
CA ALA A 28 -13.99 0.61 -3.80
C ALA A 28 -12.66 1.37 -3.62
N VAL A 29 -11.63 0.71 -3.09
CA VAL A 29 -10.29 1.31 -2.93
C VAL A 29 -9.65 1.63 -4.28
N VAL A 30 -9.71 0.71 -5.24
CA VAL A 30 -9.18 0.92 -6.60
C VAL A 30 -9.88 2.10 -7.27
N ASP A 31 -11.22 2.16 -7.19
CA ASP A 31 -12.00 3.23 -7.79
C ASP A 31 -11.71 4.58 -7.12
N ALA A 32 -11.64 4.61 -5.78
CA ALA A 32 -11.32 5.80 -5.02
C ALA A 32 -9.92 6.35 -5.35
N LEU A 33 -8.92 5.48 -5.48
CA LEU A 33 -7.57 5.87 -5.90
C LEU A 33 -7.54 6.39 -7.34
N ASN A 34 -8.23 5.72 -8.27
CA ASN A 34 -8.32 6.16 -9.66
C ASN A 34 -8.90 7.58 -9.77
N GLU A 35 -9.98 7.84 -9.04
CA GLU A 35 -10.62 9.17 -9.01
C GLU A 35 -9.76 10.22 -8.31
N ALA A 36 -9.07 9.85 -7.23
CA ALA A 36 -8.16 10.73 -6.52
C ALA A 36 -6.98 11.15 -7.42
N LEU A 37 -6.36 10.20 -8.12
CA LEU A 37 -5.24 10.46 -9.03
C LEU A 37 -5.63 11.32 -10.23
N LYS A 38 -6.85 11.16 -10.76
CA LYS A 38 -7.39 12.04 -11.81
C LYS A 38 -7.53 13.50 -11.36
N ARG A 39 -7.82 13.73 -10.07
CA ARG A 39 -8.02 15.08 -9.50
C ARG A 39 -6.71 15.69 -8.98
N PHE A 40 -5.85 14.87 -8.39
CA PHE A 40 -4.64 15.30 -7.72
C PHE A 40 -3.54 14.23 -7.85
N SER A 41 -2.89 14.22 -9.01
CA SER A 41 -1.89 13.20 -9.37
C SER A 41 -0.56 13.31 -8.62
N THR A 42 -0.27 14.45 -7.97
CA THR A 42 1.00 14.72 -7.28
C THR A 42 0.94 14.52 -5.77
N GLY A 43 -0.21 14.12 -5.22
CA GLY A 43 -0.33 13.79 -3.79
C GLY A 43 0.41 12.52 -3.42
N VAL A 44 0.83 12.42 -2.16
CA VAL A 44 1.32 11.15 -1.60
C VAL A 44 0.11 10.38 -1.07
N TYR A 45 -0.12 9.17 -1.58
CA TYR A 45 -1.22 8.33 -1.12
C TYR A 45 -0.66 7.11 -0.40
N LEU A 46 -1.12 6.90 0.82
CA LEU A 46 -0.77 5.79 1.70
C LEU A 46 -2.00 4.88 1.82
N LEU A 47 -1.96 3.71 1.19
CA LEU A 47 -3.02 2.72 1.32
C LEU A 47 -2.53 1.57 2.21
N TRP A 48 -3.18 1.39 3.36
CA TRP A 48 -3.00 0.19 4.18
C TRP A 48 -3.84 -0.97 3.63
N TYR A 49 -3.34 -2.20 3.75
CA TYR A 49 -4.11 -3.40 3.44
C TYR A 49 -3.69 -4.62 4.28
N PRO A 50 -4.63 -5.51 4.64
CA PRO A 50 -4.33 -6.77 5.31
C PRO A 50 -3.89 -7.84 4.30
N ILE A 51 -3.06 -8.77 4.78
CA ILE A 51 -2.64 -9.95 4.03
C ILE A 51 -3.19 -11.18 4.74
N VAL A 52 -4.38 -11.61 4.30
CA VAL A 52 -5.04 -12.85 4.75
C VAL A 52 -4.83 -13.96 3.73
N ASP A 53 -5.10 -13.64 2.46
CA ASP A 53 -4.94 -14.51 1.30
C ASP A 53 -4.01 -13.83 0.28
N ALA A 54 -2.88 -14.48 -0.02
CA ALA A 54 -1.87 -13.90 -0.90
C ALA A 54 -2.39 -13.66 -2.34
N GLN A 55 -3.33 -14.46 -2.83
CA GLN A 55 -3.85 -14.31 -4.19
C GLN A 55 -4.80 -13.11 -4.30
N ARG A 56 -5.70 -12.92 -3.31
CA ARG A 56 -6.59 -11.76 -3.21
C ARG A 56 -5.76 -10.48 -3.15
N THR A 57 -4.78 -10.41 -2.25
CA THR A 57 -3.87 -9.27 -2.10
C THR A 57 -3.15 -8.98 -3.41
N LYS A 58 -2.53 -9.98 -4.05
CA LYS A 58 -1.83 -9.82 -5.33
C LYS A 58 -2.74 -9.30 -6.45
N LYS A 59 -4.00 -9.75 -6.51
CA LYS A 59 -4.99 -9.26 -7.49
C LYS A 59 -5.32 -7.78 -7.27
N MET A 60 -5.53 -7.36 -6.02
CA MET A 60 -5.79 -5.96 -5.69
C MET A 60 -4.59 -5.07 -6.05
N ILE A 61 -3.38 -5.45 -5.61
CA ILE A 61 -2.15 -4.70 -5.92
C ILE A 61 -1.95 -4.56 -7.43
N LYS A 62 -2.18 -5.64 -8.20
CA LYS A 62 -2.09 -5.59 -9.67
C LYS A 62 -3.05 -4.58 -10.29
N LYS A 63 -4.28 -4.46 -9.77
CA LYS A 63 -5.26 -3.46 -10.25
C LYS A 63 -4.80 -2.04 -9.93
N ILE A 64 -4.23 -1.80 -8.75
CA ILE A 64 -3.72 -0.49 -8.34
C ILE A 64 -2.49 -0.10 -9.16
N ALA A 65 -1.56 -1.03 -9.39
CA ALA A 65 -0.37 -0.79 -10.22
C ALA A 65 -0.70 -0.48 -11.69
N ALA A 66 -1.90 -0.83 -12.16
CA ALA A 66 -2.39 -0.50 -13.51
C ALA A 66 -3.08 0.87 -13.61
N LEU A 67 -3.21 1.61 -12.51
CA LEU A 67 -3.73 2.98 -12.51
C LEU A 67 -2.74 3.95 -13.18
N PRO A 68 -3.18 5.15 -13.63
CA PRO A 68 -2.30 6.15 -14.23
C PRO A 68 -1.45 6.86 -13.16
N LEU A 69 -0.55 6.12 -12.51
CA LEU A 69 0.42 6.58 -11.52
C LEU A 69 1.84 6.47 -12.09
N LYS A 70 2.77 7.26 -11.53
CA LYS A 70 4.17 7.27 -11.98
C LYS A 70 5.09 6.43 -11.10
N ASN A 71 4.79 6.37 -9.81
CA ASN A 71 5.66 5.75 -8.84
C ASN A 71 4.81 5.06 -7.76
N LEU A 72 5.11 3.79 -7.48
CA LEU A 72 4.38 2.97 -6.53
C LEU A 72 5.36 2.09 -5.74
N LEU A 73 5.50 2.39 -4.45
CA LEU A 73 6.25 1.57 -3.51
C LEU A 73 5.30 0.62 -2.77
N GLN A 74 5.65 -0.65 -2.73
CA GLN A 74 5.01 -1.66 -1.90
C GLN A 74 5.92 -1.98 -0.71
N VAL A 75 5.36 -1.87 0.49
CA VAL A 75 6.02 -2.19 1.76
C VAL A 75 5.15 -3.19 2.51
N GLU A 76 5.66 -4.37 2.87
CA GLU A 76 4.91 -5.38 3.61
C GLU A 76 5.72 -5.92 4.79
N LEU A 77 5.01 -6.34 5.83
CA LEU A 77 5.52 -7.17 6.90
C LEU A 77 4.53 -8.31 7.14
N LEU A 78 5.04 -9.54 7.06
CA LEU A 78 4.34 -10.76 7.44
C LEU A 78 4.89 -11.25 8.77
N VAL A 79 4.03 -11.72 9.66
CA VAL A 79 4.42 -12.43 10.89
C VAL A 79 4.43 -13.95 10.71
N ARG A 80 3.76 -14.42 9.66
CA ARG A 80 3.72 -15.83 9.21
C ARG A 80 3.30 -15.88 7.73
N GLU A 81 3.38 -17.06 7.14
CA GLU A 81 2.84 -17.28 5.80
C GLU A 81 1.30 -17.11 5.75
N PRO A 82 0.75 -16.45 4.70
CA PRO A 82 -0.69 -16.33 4.51
C PRO A 82 -1.34 -17.68 4.21
N THR A 83 -2.35 -18.04 5.00
CA THR A 83 -3.08 -19.31 4.87
C THR A 83 -4.52 -19.15 4.39
N GLY A 84 -4.97 -17.92 4.13
CA GLY A 84 -6.37 -17.61 3.86
C GLY A 84 -7.24 -17.51 5.13
N VAL A 85 -6.68 -17.77 6.31
CA VAL A 85 -7.38 -17.71 7.60
C VAL A 85 -6.64 -16.77 8.54
N GLY A 86 -7.33 -15.73 9.01
CA GLY A 86 -6.75 -14.69 9.86
C GLY A 86 -5.68 -13.85 9.16
N MET A 87 -5.39 -12.68 9.71
CA MET A 87 -4.35 -11.80 9.16
C MET A 87 -2.96 -12.41 9.42
N ALA A 88 -2.20 -12.63 8.36
CA ALA A 88 -0.81 -13.12 8.42
C ALA A 88 0.20 -11.97 8.40
N GLY A 89 -0.24 -10.77 8.04
CA GLY A 89 0.49 -9.52 8.09
C GLY A 89 -0.27 -8.42 7.38
N SER A 90 0.41 -7.34 7.05
CA SER A 90 -0.17 -6.20 6.35
C SER A 90 0.85 -5.53 5.45
N GLY A 91 0.36 -4.67 4.56
CA GLY A 91 1.22 -3.83 3.75
C GLY A 91 0.70 -2.40 3.62
N MET A 92 1.61 -1.56 3.13
CA MET A 92 1.36 -0.20 2.66
C MET A 92 1.70 -0.14 1.18
N LEU A 93 0.76 0.33 0.36
CA LEU A 93 1.06 0.85 -0.97
C LEU A 93 1.23 2.36 -0.85
N VAL A 94 2.35 2.88 -1.35
CA VAL A 94 2.68 4.30 -1.32
C VAL A 94 2.82 4.82 -2.75
N ILE A 95 1.88 5.65 -3.18
CA ILE A 95 1.94 6.34 -4.47
C ILE A 95 2.67 7.66 -4.30
N ASN A 96 3.58 7.97 -5.24
CA ASN A 96 4.49 9.12 -5.17
C ASN A 96 5.25 9.17 -3.82
N PRO A 97 5.95 8.08 -3.44
CA PRO A 97 6.67 8.01 -2.17
C PRO A 97 7.76 9.10 -2.10
N PRO A 98 8.02 9.67 -0.90
CA PRO A 98 9.25 10.42 -0.68
C PRO A 98 10.48 9.57 -1.00
N TRP A 99 11.50 10.15 -1.63
CA TRP A 99 12.67 9.42 -2.13
C TRP A 99 13.41 8.60 -1.06
N SER A 100 13.42 9.06 0.19
CA SER A 100 14.08 8.39 1.30
C SER A 100 13.28 7.22 1.89
N LEU A 101 11.99 7.10 1.59
CA LEU A 101 11.10 6.15 2.25
C LEU A 101 11.51 4.69 1.98
N ALA A 102 11.85 4.36 0.73
CA ALA A 102 12.27 3.00 0.39
C ALA A 102 13.52 2.57 1.16
N ALA A 103 14.53 3.44 1.25
CA ALA A 103 15.76 3.18 1.99
C ALA A 103 15.48 3.04 3.50
N ALA A 104 14.68 3.95 4.08
CA ALA A 104 14.29 3.88 5.48
C ALA A 104 13.55 2.58 5.83
N MET A 105 12.66 2.11 4.95
CA MET A 105 11.96 0.84 5.14
C MET A 105 12.89 -0.37 5.01
N GLN A 106 13.84 -0.35 4.09
CA GLN A 106 14.83 -1.42 3.95
C GLN A 106 15.73 -1.54 5.18
N GLU A 107 16.05 -0.42 5.83
CA GLU A 107 16.82 -0.41 7.07
C GLU A 107 15.99 -0.87 8.28
N THR A 108 14.73 -0.45 8.36
CA THR A 108 13.91 -0.62 9.57
C THR A 108 13.22 -1.99 9.64
N LEU A 109 12.71 -2.51 8.52
CA LEU A 109 11.89 -3.72 8.51
C LEU A 109 12.60 -5.01 8.97
N PRO A 110 13.89 -5.25 8.67
CA PRO A 110 14.60 -6.40 9.21
C PRO A 110 14.56 -6.45 10.74
N TRP A 111 14.78 -5.31 11.39
CA TRP A 111 14.72 -5.20 12.84
C TRP A 111 13.30 -5.45 13.35
N LEU A 112 12.28 -4.88 12.70
CA LEU A 112 10.87 -5.12 13.06
C LEU A 112 10.48 -6.60 12.95
N VAL A 113 10.90 -7.29 11.87
CA VAL A 113 10.67 -8.73 11.72
C VAL A 113 11.33 -9.51 12.86
N GLN A 114 12.58 -9.18 13.21
CA GLN A 114 13.28 -9.82 14.31
C GLN A 114 12.55 -9.64 15.66
N GLN A 115 11.94 -8.47 15.91
CA GLN A 115 11.23 -8.21 17.16
C GLN A 115 9.82 -8.82 17.19
N LEU A 116 9.09 -8.77 16.08
CA LEU A 116 7.68 -9.13 16.04
C LEU A 116 7.45 -10.61 15.69
N ALA A 117 8.30 -11.20 14.84
CA ALA A 117 8.14 -12.56 14.34
C ALA A 117 9.49 -13.18 13.94
N PRO A 118 10.42 -13.39 14.90
CA PRO A 118 11.80 -13.80 14.61
C PRO A 118 11.94 -15.14 13.88
N SER A 119 10.96 -16.04 14.02
CA SER A 119 11.02 -17.40 13.47
C SER A 119 10.21 -17.62 12.19
N SER A 120 9.30 -16.71 11.86
CA SER A 120 8.29 -16.91 10.81
C SER A 120 7.96 -15.68 10.00
N GLY A 121 8.48 -14.51 10.41
CA GLY A 121 8.21 -13.25 9.77
C GLY A 121 9.06 -13.04 8.52
N SER A 122 8.55 -12.20 7.64
CA SER A 122 9.26 -11.73 6.46
C SER A 122 8.82 -10.30 6.14
N TYR A 123 9.59 -9.61 5.31
CA TYR A 123 9.25 -8.28 4.87
C TYR A 123 9.48 -8.14 3.36
N ARG A 124 8.85 -7.13 2.77
CA ARG A 124 9.01 -6.76 1.37
C ARG A 124 9.14 -5.25 1.26
N VAL A 125 10.10 -4.78 0.48
CA VAL A 125 10.15 -3.40 0.00
C VAL A 125 10.47 -3.46 -1.49
N VAL A 126 9.51 -3.10 -2.34
CA VAL A 126 9.67 -3.20 -3.80
C VAL A 126 8.98 -2.02 -4.49
N SER A 127 9.65 -1.45 -5.48
CA SER A 127 9.01 -0.52 -6.41
C SER A 127 8.29 -1.31 -7.50
N LEU A 128 6.99 -1.11 -7.63
CA LEU A 128 6.14 -1.81 -8.60
C LEU A 128 6.02 -1.05 -9.93
N VAL A 129 6.24 0.26 -9.91
CA VAL A 129 6.30 1.15 -11.07
C VAL A 129 7.44 2.12 -10.79
N ALA A 130 8.49 2.09 -11.60
CA ALA A 130 9.63 3.00 -11.49
C ALA A 130 9.34 4.30 -12.26
N GLU A 131 9.93 5.40 -11.81
CA GLU A 131 9.96 6.65 -12.59
C GLU A 131 10.84 6.43 -13.83
N ASP A 132 10.28 6.72 -15.01
CA ASP A 132 11.06 6.90 -16.26
C ASP A 132 11.85 8.22 -16.22
#